data_AF-A0A1M5ALE4-F1
#
_entry.id   AF-A0A1M5ALE4-F1
#
_cell.length_a   1.000
_cell.length_b   1.000
_cell.length_c   1.000
_cell.angle_alpha   90.00
_cell.angle_beta   90.00
_cell.angle_gamma   90.00
#
_symmetry.space_group_name_H-M   'P 1'
#
loop_
_entity.id
_entity.type
_entity.pdbx_description
1 polymer ?
#
loop_
_entity_poly.entity_id
_entity_poly.type
_entity_poly.pdbx_seq_one_letter_code
_entity_poly.pdbx_strand_id
1 'polypeptide(L)'
;MENQKAPQVPFSAKIVLGILIVALVLVSLIIFETYHIPSWPAYVAMILFFIVHENVALVPNIIVGGAFGIFCFFLLEVFLKATAPLMGGILIPVLIFVGVFVFLIVLLTDYLPYLFNSFAFLYFTISILASESAHNNPMAWVTWLATEVIGGLLLILGVIGSFKVLGNMLRSAARSDASKST
;
A
#
# COMPACT_ATOMS: atom_id res chain seq x y z
N MET A 1 20.89 -31.15 15.70
CA MET A 1 20.42 -30.03 14.85
C MET A 1 20.78 -28.76 15.60
N GLU A 2 21.94 -28.19 15.27
CA GLU A 2 22.45 -26.99 15.91
C GLU A 2 21.59 -25.81 15.47
N ASN A 3 20.96 -25.14 16.44
CA ASN A 3 20.16 -23.94 16.22
C ASN A 3 21.09 -22.85 15.67
N GLN A 4 21.15 -22.70 14.34
CA GLN A 4 21.69 -21.49 13.72
C GLN A 4 20.78 -20.32 14.12
N LYS A 5 21.09 -19.69 15.26
CA LYS A 5 20.51 -18.39 15.61
C LYS A 5 20.87 -17.44 14.49
N ALA A 6 19.87 -17.02 13.73
CA ALA A 6 20.03 -15.95 12.76
C ALA A 6 20.76 -14.77 13.43
N PRO A 7 21.74 -14.14 12.76
CA PRO A 7 22.50 -13.04 13.33
C PRO A 7 21.53 -11.98 13.84
N GLN A 8 21.49 -11.79 15.16
CA GLN A 8 20.54 -10.90 15.79
C GLN A 8 20.98 -9.45 15.54
N VAL A 9 20.13 -8.69 14.86
CA VAL A 9 20.34 -7.25 14.66
C VAL A 9 20.37 -6.58 16.04
N PRO A 10 21.40 -5.79 16.36
CA PRO A 10 21.53 -5.15 17.67
C PRO A 10 20.33 -4.25 17.96
N PHE A 11 19.95 -4.14 19.23
CA PHE A 11 18.77 -3.36 19.63
C PHE A 11 18.87 -1.88 19.22
N SER A 12 20.07 -1.30 19.27
CA SER A 12 20.34 0.06 18.78
C SER A 12 20.00 0.25 17.30
N ALA A 13 20.27 -0.75 16.45
CA ALA A 13 19.91 -0.72 15.04
C ALA A 13 18.40 -0.76 14.82
N LYS A 14 17.66 -1.51 15.66
CA LYS A 14 16.19 -1.50 15.63
C LYS A 14 15.62 -0.13 16.04
N ILE A 15 16.21 0.52 17.04
CA ILE A 15 15.83 1.88 17.43
C ILE A 15 16.06 2.86 16.27
N VAL A 16 17.24 2.82 15.62
CA VAL A 16 17.55 3.70 14.49
C VAL A 16 16.55 3.49 13.35
N LEU A 17 16.25 2.24 12.99
CA LEU A 17 15.22 1.95 11.98
C LEU A 17 13.85 2.50 12.37
N GLY A 18 13.44 2.29 13.63
CA GLY A 18 12.18 2.80 14.15
C GLY A 18 12.10 4.33 14.05
N ILE A 19 13.17 5.04 14.41
CA ILE A 19 13.26 6.50 14.28
C ILE A 19 13.14 6.93 12.81
N LEU A 20 13.84 6.26 11.89
CA LEU A 20 13.78 6.59 10.46
C LEU A 20 12.37 6.40 9.89
N ILE A 21 11.70 5.30 10.24
CA ILE A 21 10.32 5.04 9.79
C ILE A 21 9.35 6.05 10.41
N VAL A 22 9.47 6.36 11.71
CA VAL A 22 8.63 7.38 12.36
C VAL A 22 8.85 8.74 11.70
N ALA A 23 10.09 9.13 11.43
CA ALA A 23 10.39 10.38 10.73
C ALA A 23 9.76 10.42 9.34
N LEU A 24 9.85 9.32 8.58
CA LEU A 24 9.21 9.19 7.26
C LEU A 24 7.68 9.40 7.34
N VAL A 25 7.03 8.77 8.32
CA VAL A 25 5.58 8.91 8.56
C VAL A 25 5.22 10.33 8.97
N LEU A 26 5.95 10.94 9.91
CA LEU A 26 5.65 12.30 10.37
C LEU A 26 5.84 13.34 9.25
N VAL A 27 6.92 13.23 8.48
CA VAL A 27 7.17 14.12 7.33
C VAL A 27 6.08 13.98 6.28
N SER A 28 5.70 12.75 5.94
CA SER A 28 4.63 12.53 4.95
C SER A 28 3.25 12.95 5.46
N LEU A 29 2.94 12.79 6.75
CA LEU A 29 1.71 13.32 7.35
C LEU A 29 1.65 14.84 7.20
N ILE A 30 2.73 15.54 7.54
CA ILE A 30 2.80 17.01 7.41
C ILE A 30 2.60 17.42 5.95
N ILE A 31 3.25 16.74 5.00
CA ILE A 31 3.10 17.04 3.57
C ILE A 31 1.65 16.81 3.14
N PHE A 32 1.08 15.64 3.40
CA PHE A 32 -0.28 15.34 2.96
C PHE A 32 -1.32 16.28 3.57
N GLU A 33 -1.18 16.63 4.86
CA GLU A 33 -2.08 17.57 5.53
C GLU A 33 -1.94 18.99 4.97
N THR A 34 -0.70 19.47 4.77
CA THR A 34 -0.43 20.83 4.25
C THR A 34 -1.01 21.04 2.86
N TYR A 35 -0.98 20.00 2.01
CA TYR A 35 -1.50 20.06 0.65
C TYR A 35 -2.93 19.48 0.52
N HIS A 36 -3.58 19.11 1.63
CA HIS A 36 -4.90 18.48 1.67
C HIS A 36 -5.04 17.28 0.72
N ILE A 37 -3.98 16.48 0.60
CA ILE A 37 -3.94 15.28 -0.22
C ILE A 37 -4.48 14.11 0.62
N PRO A 38 -5.46 13.33 0.12
CA PRO A 38 -5.96 12.16 0.83
C PRO A 38 -4.83 11.14 1.01
N SER A 39 -4.34 11.02 2.24
CA SER A 39 -3.11 10.27 2.55
C SER A 39 -3.31 8.76 2.67
N TRP A 40 -4.56 8.33 2.88
CA TRP A 40 -4.90 6.94 3.15
C TRP A 40 -4.35 5.94 2.11
N PRO A 41 -4.38 6.19 0.78
CA PRO A 41 -3.91 5.20 -0.18
C PRO A 41 -2.42 4.92 0.01
N ALA A 42 -1.61 5.97 0.12
CA ALA A 42 -0.18 5.86 0.31
C ALA A 42 0.17 5.11 1.61
N TYR A 43 -0.55 5.38 2.71
CA TYR A 43 -0.32 4.68 3.96
C TYR A 43 -0.74 3.22 3.92
N VAL A 44 -1.85 2.89 3.25
CA VAL A 44 -2.25 1.49 3.03
C VAL A 44 -1.15 0.76 2.24
N ALA A 45 -0.56 1.37 1.20
CA ALA A 45 0.51 0.75 0.42
C ALA A 45 1.73 0.44 1.29
N MET A 46 2.13 1.39 2.13
CA MET A 46 3.24 1.22 3.07
C MET A 46 2.94 0.13 4.12
N ILE A 47 1.72 0.10 4.67
CA ILE A 47 1.29 -0.93 5.63
C ILE A 47 1.32 -2.31 4.97
N LEU A 48 0.78 -2.43 3.76
CA LEU A 48 0.80 -3.69 3.00
C LEU A 48 2.21 -4.15 2.71
N PHE A 49 3.13 -3.23 2.42
CA PHE A 49 4.54 -3.55 2.23
C PHE A 49 5.16 -4.16 3.49
N PHE A 50 4.84 -3.64 4.68
CA PHE A 50 5.23 -4.26 5.96
C PHE A 50 4.54 -5.61 6.21
N ILE A 51 3.25 -5.74 5.87
CA ILE A 51 2.49 -7.00 6.03
C ILE A 51 3.13 -8.13 5.21
N VAL A 52 3.61 -7.83 4.00
CA VAL A 52 4.32 -8.80 3.16
C VAL A 52 5.82 -8.90 3.49
N HIS A 53 6.23 -8.45 4.67
CA HIS A 53 7.60 -8.51 5.17
C HIS A 53 8.60 -7.84 4.23
N GLU A 54 8.24 -6.64 3.76
CA GLU A 54 9.07 -5.79 2.91
C GLU A 54 9.55 -6.48 1.62
N ASN A 55 8.75 -7.43 1.10
CA ASN A 55 9.05 -8.14 -0.13
C ASN A 55 8.90 -7.21 -1.35
N VAL A 56 10.03 -6.73 -1.85
CA VAL A 56 10.11 -5.82 -3.01
C VAL A 56 9.47 -6.41 -4.27
N ALA A 57 9.47 -7.73 -4.43
CA ALA A 57 8.86 -8.39 -5.59
C ALA A 57 7.33 -8.20 -5.64
N LEU A 58 6.69 -7.93 -4.50
CA LEU A 58 5.24 -7.72 -4.40
C LEU A 58 4.85 -6.24 -4.49
N VAL A 59 5.80 -5.30 -4.57
CA VAL A 59 5.50 -3.87 -4.72
C VAL A 59 4.62 -3.58 -5.94
N PRO A 60 4.85 -4.18 -7.13
CA PRO A 60 3.95 -4.00 -8.26
C PRO A 60 2.53 -4.47 -7.95
N ASN A 61 2.35 -5.58 -7.25
CA ASN A 61 1.03 -6.09 -6.88
C ASN A 61 0.31 -5.16 -5.89
N ILE A 62 1.05 -4.55 -4.95
CA ILE A 62 0.49 -3.57 -4.01
C ILE A 62 0.06 -2.31 -4.76
N ILE A 63 0.95 -1.70 -5.53
CA ILE A 63 0.70 -0.40 -6.17
C ILE A 63 -0.28 -0.52 -7.35
N VAL A 64 -0.03 -1.44 -8.28
CA VAL A 64 -0.89 -1.61 -9.45
C VAL A 64 -2.21 -2.25 -9.05
N GLY A 65 -2.18 -3.22 -8.13
CA GLY A 65 -3.40 -3.83 -7.61
C GLY A 65 -4.23 -2.83 -6.82
N GLY A 66 -3.61 -2.05 -5.94
CA GLY A 66 -4.28 -0.99 -5.19
C GLY A 66 -4.91 0.06 -6.09
N ALA A 67 -4.16 0.54 -7.08
CA ALA A 67 -4.69 1.44 -8.11
C ALA A 67 -5.86 0.81 -8.86
N PHE A 68 -5.76 -0.45 -9.28
CA PHE A 68 -6.86 -1.15 -9.93
C PHE A 68 -8.10 -1.29 -9.02
N GLY A 69 -7.91 -1.54 -7.73
CA GLY A 69 -8.98 -1.56 -6.73
C GLY A 69 -9.74 -0.24 -6.63
N ILE A 70 -9.01 0.88 -6.55
CA ILE A 70 -9.59 2.23 -6.57
C ILE A 70 -10.34 2.48 -7.89
N PHE A 71 -9.77 2.05 -9.02
CA PHE A 71 -10.42 2.17 -10.32
C PHE A 71 -11.70 1.33 -10.40
N CYS A 72 -11.72 0.13 -9.83
CA CYS A 72 -12.93 -0.69 -9.72
C CYS A 72 -14.03 -0.01 -8.89
N PHE A 73 -13.69 0.82 -7.91
CA PHE A 73 -14.67 1.63 -7.20
C PHE A 73 -15.33 2.66 -8.12
N PHE A 74 -14.56 3.35 -8.97
CA PHE A 74 -15.12 4.23 -10.00
C PHE A 74 -16.03 3.45 -10.97
N LEU A 75 -15.59 2.27 -11.43
CA LEU A 75 -16.41 1.41 -12.29
C LEU A 75 -17.72 0.98 -11.61
N LEU A 76 -17.69 0.72 -10.30
CA LEU A 76 -18.89 0.44 -9.52
C LEU A 76 -19.85 1.63 -9.56
N GLU A 77 -19.40 2.86 -9.35
CA GLU A 77 -20.28 4.05 -9.42
C GLU A 77 -20.94 4.20 -10.79
N VAL A 78 -20.19 3.98 -11.87
CA VAL A 78 -20.72 4.00 -13.24
C VAL A 78 -21.74 2.88 -13.44
N PHE A 79 -21.42 1.68 -12.98
CA PHE A 79 -22.29 0.52 -13.06
C PHE A 79 -23.61 0.74 -12.29
N LEU A 80 -23.54 1.35 -11.11
CA LEU A 80 -24.71 1.68 -10.29
C LEU A 80 -25.60 2.71 -10.97
N LYS A 81 -25.03 3.77 -11.56
CA LYS A 81 -25.80 4.77 -12.31
C LYS A 81 -26.56 4.14 -13.48
N ALA A 82 -25.97 3.15 -14.14
CA ALA A 82 -26.59 2.49 -15.28
C ALA A 82 -27.65 1.44 -14.90
N THR A 83 -27.45 0.69 -13.81
CA THR A 83 -28.25 -0.51 -13.50
C THR A 83 -29.20 -0.37 -12.32
N ALA A 84 -28.92 0.51 -11.36
CA ALA A 84 -29.77 0.68 -10.18
C ALA A 84 -31.23 1.08 -10.51
N PRO A 85 -31.51 1.97 -11.50
CA PRO A 85 -32.89 2.29 -11.89
C PRO A 85 -33.65 1.08 -12.45
N LEU A 86 -32.95 0.14 -13.10
CA LEU A 86 -33.53 -1.04 -13.72
C LEU A 86 -33.79 -2.17 -12.70
N MET A 87 -33.05 -2.16 -11.58
CA MET A 87 -33.06 -3.22 -10.58
C MET A 87 -33.78 -2.83 -9.28
N GLY A 88 -34.45 -1.68 -9.24
CA GLY A 88 -35.26 -1.24 -8.10
C GLY A 88 -34.46 -0.79 -6.88
N GLY A 89 -33.17 -0.45 -7.05
CA GLY A 89 -32.30 0.00 -5.95
C GLY A 89 -30.82 -0.33 -6.19
N ILE A 90 -29.99 0.00 -5.19
CA ILE A 90 -28.53 -0.14 -5.28
C ILE A 90 -28.00 -1.53 -4.89
N LEU A 91 -28.73 -2.25 -4.02
CA LEU A 91 -28.21 -3.46 -3.38
C LEU A 91 -27.85 -4.57 -4.39
N ILE A 92 -28.79 -4.91 -5.29
CA ILE A 92 -28.59 -5.99 -6.26
C ILE A 92 -27.42 -5.68 -7.21
N PRO A 93 -27.34 -4.50 -7.85
CA PRO A 93 -26.18 -4.09 -8.60
C PRO A 93 -24.84 -4.21 -7.86
N VAL A 94 -24.77 -3.75 -6.60
CA VAL A 94 -23.54 -3.85 -5.79
C VAL A 94 -23.15 -5.32 -5.62
N LEU A 95 -24.08 -6.18 -5.22
CA LEU A 95 -23.81 -7.61 -5.03
C LEU A 95 -23.32 -8.29 -6.32
N ILE A 96 -23.91 -7.94 -7.47
CA ILE A 96 -23.48 -8.45 -8.77
C ILE A 96 -22.05 -8.00 -9.08
N PHE A 97 -21.77 -6.69 -8.97
CA PHE A 97 -20.45 -6.16 -9.29
C PHE A 97 -19.36 -6.74 -8.39
N VAL A 98 -19.61 -6.77 -7.07
CA VAL A 98 -18.68 -7.35 -6.09
C VAL A 98 -18.48 -8.84 -6.35
N GLY A 99 -19.56 -9.59 -6.59
CA GLY A 99 -19.48 -11.02 -6.88
C GLY A 99 -18.67 -11.31 -8.15
N VAL A 100 -18.91 -10.56 -9.22
CA VAL A 100 -18.13 -10.66 -10.47
C VAL A 100 -16.68 -10.28 -10.22
N PHE A 101 -16.40 -9.20 -9.50
CA PHE A 101 -15.03 -8.77 -9.24
C PHE A 101 -14.24 -9.80 -8.43
N VAL A 102 -14.81 -10.33 -7.35
CA VAL A 102 -14.19 -11.40 -6.54
C VAL A 102 -14.00 -12.68 -7.37
N PHE A 103 -14.99 -13.05 -8.18
CA PHE A 103 -14.88 -14.19 -9.09
C PHE A 103 -13.72 -14.00 -10.09
N LEU A 104 -13.59 -12.82 -10.68
CA LEU A 104 -12.49 -12.48 -11.60
C LEU A 104 -11.13 -12.50 -10.89
N ILE A 105 -11.05 -12.11 -9.62
CA ILE A 105 -9.82 -12.24 -8.83
C ILE A 105 -9.39 -13.71 -8.76
N VAL A 106 -10.30 -14.60 -8.38
CA VAL A 106 -9.99 -16.05 -8.29
C VAL A 106 -9.61 -16.63 -9.66
N LEU A 107 -10.31 -16.24 -10.72
CA LEU A 107 -10.09 -16.78 -12.07
C LEU A 107 -8.81 -16.25 -12.73
N LEU A 108 -8.49 -14.97 -12.54
CA LEU A 108 -7.46 -14.26 -13.31
C LEU A 108 -6.17 -13.98 -12.53
N THR A 109 -6.12 -14.28 -11.22
CA THR A 109 -4.92 -14.01 -10.40
C THR A 109 -3.65 -14.64 -10.98
N ASP A 110 -3.73 -15.81 -11.62
CA ASP A 110 -2.55 -16.48 -12.18
C ASP A 110 -2.11 -15.89 -13.54
N TYR A 111 -3.01 -15.20 -14.25
CA TYR A 111 -2.77 -14.63 -15.58
C TYR A 111 -2.46 -13.14 -15.53
N LEU A 112 -3.11 -12.40 -14.63
CA LEU A 112 -2.98 -10.95 -14.44
C LEU A 112 -2.80 -10.62 -12.95
N PRO A 113 -1.74 -11.15 -12.29
CA PRO A 113 -1.55 -11.04 -10.84
C PRO A 113 -1.38 -9.61 -10.35
N TYR A 114 -1.00 -8.68 -11.22
CA TYR A 114 -0.85 -7.26 -10.88
C TYR A 114 -2.19 -6.54 -10.73
N LEU A 115 -3.26 -7.02 -11.37
CA LEU A 115 -4.59 -6.41 -11.32
C LEU A 115 -5.53 -7.23 -10.40
N PHE A 116 -5.59 -8.53 -10.63
CA PHE A 116 -6.56 -9.42 -9.99
C PHE A 116 -5.94 -10.11 -8.77
N ASN A 117 -5.75 -9.36 -7.69
CA ASN A 117 -5.15 -9.86 -6.45
C ASN A 117 -5.87 -9.32 -5.19
N SER A 118 -5.48 -9.83 -4.02
CA SER A 118 -6.10 -9.44 -2.74
C SER A 118 -5.88 -7.97 -2.36
N PHE A 119 -4.78 -7.33 -2.81
CA PHE A 119 -4.58 -5.89 -2.59
C PHE A 119 -5.63 -5.08 -3.36
N ALA A 120 -5.93 -5.44 -4.60
CA ALA A 120 -6.98 -4.79 -5.37
C ALA A 120 -8.35 -4.86 -4.68
N PHE A 121 -8.70 -6.03 -4.12
CA PHE A 121 -9.94 -6.16 -3.36
C PHE A 121 -9.96 -5.31 -2.09
N LEU A 122 -8.84 -5.24 -1.36
CA LEU A 122 -8.71 -4.41 -0.17
C LEU A 122 -8.90 -2.92 -0.51
N TYR A 123 -8.19 -2.41 -1.52
CA TYR A 123 -8.32 -1.01 -1.93
C TYR A 123 -9.70 -0.66 -2.44
N PHE A 124 -10.34 -1.55 -3.20
CA PHE A 124 -11.72 -1.40 -3.61
C PHE A 124 -12.66 -1.25 -2.39
N THR A 125 -12.50 -2.12 -1.39
CA THR A 125 -13.30 -2.09 -0.15
C THR A 125 -13.07 -0.80 0.63
N ILE A 126 -11.81 -0.39 0.82
CA ILE A 126 -11.48 0.86 1.51
C ILE A 126 -12.01 2.06 0.73
N SER A 127 -11.96 2.05 -0.61
CA SER A 127 -12.50 3.14 -1.44
C SER A 127 -14.00 3.30 -1.27
N ILE A 128 -14.76 2.20 -1.16
CA ILE A 128 -16.19 2.25 -0.82
C ILE A 128 -16.40 2.91 0.55
N LEU A 129 -15.63 2.52 1.58
CA LEU A 129 -15.75 3.11 2.91
C LEU A 129 -15.34 4.60 2.92
N ALA A 130 -14.27 4.94 2.21
CA ALA A 130 -13.78 6.31 2.11
C ALA A 130 -14.73 7.22 1.33
N SER A 131 -15.55 6.66 0.42
CA SER A 131 -16.51 7.43 -0.38
C SER A 131 -17.56 8.15 0.47
N GLU A 132 -17.90 7.62 1.64
CA GLU A 132 -18.82 8.28 2.58
C GLU A 132 -18.31 9.66 3.00
N SER A 133 -16.99 9.81 3.12
CA SER A 133 -16.34 11.09 3.46
C SER A 133 -16.09 12.00 2.25
N ALA A 134 -16.24 11.48 1.03
CA ALA A 134 -15.86 12.13 -0.23
C ALA A 134 -17.05 12.61 -1.07
N HIS A 135 -18.28 12.58 -0.53
CA HIS A 135 -19.54 12.87 -1.22
C HIS A 135 -19.58 14.17 -2.07
N ASN A 136 -18.72 15.15 -1.77
CA ASN A 136 -18.69 16.43 -2.48
C ASN A 136 -17.63 16.52 -3.60
N ASN A 137 -16.85 15.45 -3.86
CA ASN A 137 -15.83 15.45 -4.89
C ASN A 137 -15.95 14.24 -5.84
N PRO A 138 -16.62 14.40 -7.00
CA PRO A 138 -16.82 13.31 -7.96
C PRO A 138 -15.52 12.81 -8.62
N MET A 139 -14.41 13.53 -8.45
CA MET A 139 -13.09 13.15 -8.96
C MET A 139 -12.14 12.70 -7.84
N ALA A 140 -12.65 12.41 -6.64
CA ALA A 140 -11.83 11.92 -5.52
C ALA A 140 -11.05 10.65 -5.87
N TRP A 141 -11.62 9.75 -6.66
CA TRP A 141 -10.93 8.53 -7.11
C TRP A 141 -9.64 8.84 -7.89
N VAL A 142 -9.58 9.95 -8.64
CA VAL A 142 -8.39 10.36 -9.40
C VAL A 142 -7.26 10.78 -8.46
N THR A 143 -7.58 11.58 -7.44
CA THR A 143 -6.59 12.00 -6.45
C THR A 143 -6.15 10.80 -5.61
N TRP A 144 -7.05 9.86 -5.30
CA TRP A 144 -6.68 8.62 -4.61
C TRP A 144 -5.75 7.73 -5.44
N LEU A 145 -6.00 7.58 -6.75
CA LEU A 145 -5.10 6.88 -7.67
C LEU A 145 -3.72 7.53 -7.71
N ALA A 146 -3.67 8.86 -7.83
CA ALA A 146 -2.41 9.58 -7.83
C ALA A 146 -1.65 9.40 -6.50
N THR A 147 -2.35 9.48 -5.37
CA THR A 147 -1.72 9.25 -4.06
C THR A 147 -1.26 7.81 -3.88
N GLU A 148 -2.01 6.83 -4.38
CA GLU A 148 -1.60 5.43 -4.35
C GLU A 148 -0.31 5.20 -5.14
N VAL A 149 -0.33 5.61 -6.41
CA VAL A 149 0.80 5.35 -7.31
C VAL A 149 2.02 6.17 -6.88
N ILE A 150 1.87 7.48 -6.68
CA ILE A 150 3.01 8.36 -6.39
C ILE A 150 3.36 8.31 -4.91
N GLY A 151 2.38 8.58 -4.04
CA GLY A 151 2.58 8.61 -2.59
C GLY A 151 2.96 7.24 -2.04
N GLY A 152 2.25 6.17 -2.45
CA GLY A 152 2.55 4.80 -2.04
C GLY A 152 3.96 4.37 -2.45
N LEU A 153 4.36 4.61 -3.71
CA LEU A 153 5.73 4.33 -4.16
C LEU A 153 6.77 5.13 -3.37
N LEU A 154 6.55 6.43 -3.15
CA LEU A 154 7.51 7.26 -2.40
C LEU A 154 7.68 6.77 -0.95
N LEU A 155 6.59 6.37 -0.28
CA LEU A 155 6.67 5.82 1.07
C LEU A 155 7.39 4.47 1.10
N ILE A 156 7.06 3.55 0.18
CA ILE A 156 7.75 2.26 0.08
C ILE A 156 9.25 2.47 -0.19
N LEU A 157 9.60 3.38 -1.10
CA LEU A 157 10.99 3.74 -1.38
C LEU A 157 11.69 4.37 -0.17
N GLY A 158 10.98 5.17 0.63
CA GLY A 158 11.47 5.72 1.89
C GLY A 158 11.78 4.61 2.91
N VAL A 159 10.92 3.60 3.01
CA VAL A 159 11.14 2.42 3.86
C VAL A 159 12.38 1.65 3.38
N ILE A 160 12.47 1.34 2.08
CA ILE A 160 13.64 0.66 1.48
C ILE A 160 14.92 1.48 1.73
N GLY A 161 14.84 2.80 1.58
CA GLY A 161 15.94 3.72 1.87
C GLY A 161 16.40 3.65 3.32
N SER A 162 15.45 3.54 4.27
CA SER A 162 15.74 3.43 5.70
C SER A 162 16.52 2.15 6.02
N PHE A 163 16.13 1.01 5.43
CA PHE A 163 16.89 -0.23 5.56
C PHE A 163 18.30 -0.13 4.96
N LYS A 164 18.43 0.55 3.81
CA LYS A 164 19.72 0.76 3.15
C LYS A 164 20.66 1.62 4.01
N VAL A 165 20.16 2.70 4.60
CA VAL A 165 20.93 3.55 5.54
C VAL A 165 21.39 2.72 6.73
N LEU A 166 20.50 1.95 7.36
CA LEU A 166 20.87 1.10 8.48
C LEU A 166 21.96 0.07 8.11
N GLY A 167 21.80 -0.60 6.98
CA GLY A 167 22.78 -1.60 6.50
C GLY A 167 24.15 -1.00 6.21
N ASN A 168 24.22 0.27 5.80
CA ASN A 168 25.48 0.98 5.63
C ASN A 168 26.12 1.37 6.96
N MET A 169 25.32 1.80 7.94
CA MET A 169 25.81 2.11 9.29
C MET A 169 26.39 0.87 9.98
N LEU A 170 25.69 -0.27 9.91
CA LEU A 170 26.17 -1.54 10.48
C LEU A 170 27.49 -2.01 9.83
N ARG A 171 27.59 -1.89 8.49
CA ARG A 171 28.84 -2.20 7.78
C ARG A 171 29.99 -1.27 8.16
N SER A 172 29.71 0.01 8.37
CA SER A 172 30.72 0.99 8.82
C SER A 172 31.20 0.69 10.23
N ALA A 173 30.30 0.35 11.15
CA ALA A 173 30.65 -0.02 12.52
C ALA A 173 31.56 -1.26 12.56
N ALA A 174 31.21 -2.32 11.82
CA ALA A 174 32.02 -3.53 11.75
C ALA A 174 33.46 -3.28 11.21
N ARG A 175 33.62 -2.37 10.23
CA ARG A 175 34.95 -2.01 9.71
C ARG A 175 35.79 -1.23 10.72
N SER A 176 35.17 -0.32 11.48
CA SER A 176 35.84 0.44 12.53
C SER A 176 36.38 -0.47 13.63
N ASP A 177 35.62 -1.49 14.03
CA ASP A 177 36.05 -2.42 15.08
C ASP A 177 37.23 -3.30 14.61
N ALA A 178 37.20 -3.76 13.36
CA ALA A 178 38.30 -4.54 12.78
C ALA A 178 39.62 -3.74 12.67
N SER A 179 39.56 -2.43 12.42
CA SER A 179 40.75 -1.57 12.34
C SER A 179 41.40 -1.30 13.70
N LYS A 180 40.66 -1.43 14.81
CA LYS A 180 41.17 -1.22 16.17
C LYS A 180 41.82 -2.47 16.78
N SER A 181 41.61 -3.63 16.17
CA SER A 181 42.17 -4.93 16.61
C SER A 181 43.47 -5.32 15.89
N THR A 182 44.02 -4.44 15.06
CA THR A 182 45.31 -4.54 14.35
C THR A 182 46.23 -3.41 14.77
#